data_AF-A0A851CD03-F1
#
_entry.id   AF-A0A851CD03-F1
#
_cell.length_a   1.000
_cell.length_b   1.000
_cell.length_c   1.000
_cell.angle_alpha   90.00
_cell.angle_beta   90.00
_cell.angle_gamma   90.00
#
_symmetry.space_group_name_H-M   'P 1'
#
loop_
_entity.id
_entity.type
_entity.pdbx_description
1 polymer ?
#
loop_
_entity_poly.entity_id
_entity_poly.type
_entity_poly.pdbx_seq_one_letter_code
_entity_poly.pdbx_strand_id
1 'polypeptide(L)'
;LQKLLGSINWVRPYLGFTSEQLSPLFALLKGDRDLCSTRTVAAQILSEIDEAMSECWVCRIELDVPITLFVIFCGLHPTGIIGQWNIKWKDPLHIL
;
A
#
# COMPACT_ATOMS: atom_id res chain seq x y z
N LEU A 1 14.45 7.56 -10.62
CA LEU A 1 14.35 7.23 -9.18
C LEU A 1 13.27 8.03 -8.43
N GLN A 2 13.27 9.37 -8.46
CA GLN A 2 12.27 10.18 -7.73
C GLN A 2 10.82 9.81 -8.04
N LYS A 3 10.48 9.65 -9.34
CA LYS A 3 9.13 9.20 -9.75
C LYS A 3 8.76 7.83 -9.16
N LEU A 4 9.68 6.87 -9.21
CA LEU A 4 9.48 5.53 -8.63
C LEU A 4 9.20 5.60 -7.13
N LEU A 5 9.97 6.38 -6.38
CA LEU A 5 9.77 6.55 -4.93
C LEU A 5 8.48 7.33 -4.62
N GLY A 6 8.06 8.24 -5.49
CA GLY A 6 6.74 8.85 -5.43
C GLY A 6 5.62 7.81 -5.56
N SER A 7 5.72 6.92 -6.55
CA SER A 7 4.77 5.82 -6.74
C SER A 7 4.74 4.86 -5.54
N ILE A 8 5.91 4.48 -5.01
CA ILE A 8 6.02 3.61 -3.82
C ILE A 8 5.40 4.27 -2.59
N ASN A 9 5.62 5.57 -2.40
CA ASN A 9 4.96 6.32 -1.31
C ASN A 9 3.44 6.34 -1.45
N TRP A 10 2.92 6.39 -2.68
CA TRP A 10 1.48 6.37 -2.92
C TRP A 10 0.85 5.01 -2.58
N VAL A 11 1.50 3.89 -2.94
CA VAL A 11 0.99 2.53 -2.63
C VAL A 11 1.29 2.09 -1.19
N ARG A 12 2.15 2.80 -0.47
CA ARG A 12 2.63 2.42 0.86
C ARG A 12 1.54 2.01 1.88
N PRO A 13 0.37 2.67 1.97
CA PRO A 13 -0.68 2.28 2.92
C PRO A 13 -1.17 0.84 2.73
N TYR A 14 -1.05 0.29 1.53
CA TYR A 14 -1.56 -1.02 1.17
C TYR A 14 -0.53 -2.13 1.37
N LEU A 15 0.76 -1.81 1.29
CA LEU A 15 1.83 -2.82 1.22
C LEU A 15 2.32 -3.33 2.59
N GLY A 16 1.89 -2.73 3.70
CA GLY A 16 2.29 -3.17 5.04
C GLY A 16 3.76 -2.96 5.42
N PHE A 17 4.55 -2.23 4.60
CA PHE A 17 5.97 -1.97 4.89
C PHE A 17 6.17 -0.91 5.99
N THR A 18 7.11 -1.20 6.89
CA THR A 18 7.59 -0.23 7.90
C THR A 18 8.49 0.84 7.28
N SER A 19 8.65 1.97 7.98
CA SER A 19 9.60 3.02 7.56
C SER A 19 11.05 2.50 7.49
N GLU A 20 11.41 1.53 8.33
CA GLU A 20 12.75 0.95 8.35
C GLU A 20 13.03 0.10 7.11
N GLN A 21 12.07 -0.74 6.71
CA GLN A 21 12.17 -1.57 5.50
C GLN A 21 12.34 -0.72 4.23
N LEU A 22 11.66 0.42 4.15
CA LEU A 22 11.77 1.34 3.00
C LEU A 22 12.92 2.34 3.12
N SER A 23 13.59 2.43 4.28
CA SER A 23 14.66 3.40 4.53
C SER A 23 15.77 3.39 3.47
N PRO A 24 16.28 2.22 3.01
CA PRO A 24 17.34 2.19 2.01
C PRO A 24 16.91 2.78 0.66
N LEU A 25 15.63 2.68 0.29
CA LEU A 25 15.09 3.32 -0.91
C LEU A 25 15.08 4.85 -0.81
N PHE A 26 14.75 5.41 0.35
CA PHE A 26 14.81 6.85 0.57
C PHE A 26 16.24 7.37 0.73
N ALA A 27 17.16 6.55 1.23
CA ALA A 27 18.58 6.90 1.28
C ALA A 27 19.14 7.18 -0.12
N LEU A 28 18.63 6.48 -1.15
CA LEU A 28 19.01 6.75 -2.53
C LEU A 28 18.69 8.18 -2.96
N LEU A 29 17.69 8.86 -2.37
CA LEU A 29 17.36 10.26 -2.69
C LEU A 29 18.37 11.27 -2.17
N LYS A 30 19.09 10.94 -1.09
CA LYS A 30 20.01 11.86 -0.40
C LYS A 30 21.32 12.12 -1.17
N GLY A 31 21.54 11.42 -2.28
CA GLY A 31 22.70 11.61 -3.17
C GLY A 31 22.57 12.80 -4.13
N ASP A 32 23.29 12.72 -5.26
CA ASP A 32 23.46 13.79 -6.25
C ASP A 32 22.12 14.35 -6.79
N ARG A 33 21.91 15.66 -6.75
CA ARG A 33 20.67 16.29 -7.24
C ARG A 33 20.47 16.12 -8.75
N ASP A 34 21.52 15.77 -9.49
CA ASP A 34 21.42 15.47 -10.90
C ASP A 34 20.54 14.23 -11.17
N LEU A 35 19.49 14.43 -11.96
CA LEU A 35 18.55 13.39 -12.39
C LEU A 35 19.20 12.35 -13.30
N CYS A 36 20.32 12.69 -13.95
CA CYS A 36 21.09 11.81 -14.82
C CYS A 36 22.18 11.03 -14.08
N SER A 37 22.37 11.25 -12.78
CA SER A 37 23.36 10.51 -11.99
C SER A 37 23.02 9.02 -11.90
N THR A 38 24.01 8.16 -12.14
CA THR A 38 23.85 6.71 -12.00
C THR A 38 23.71 6.36 -10.53
N ARG A 39 22.56 5.79 -10.13
CA ARG A 39 22.29 5.34 -8.77
C ARG A 39 22.06 3.83 -8.77
N THR A 40 22.80 3.11 -7.93
CA THR A 40 22.58 1.67 -7.72
C THR A 40 21.26 1.49 -6.99
N VAL A 41 20.29 0.85 -7.65
CA VAL A 41 18.95 0.66 -7.11
C VAL A 41 18.94 -0.49 -6.11
N ALA A 42 18.18 -0.36 -5.02
CA ALA A 42 18.00 -1.41 -4.02
C ALA A 42 17.11 -2.55 -4.56
N ALA A 43 17.67 -3.37 -5.46
CA ALA A 43 16.93 -4.39 -6.22
C ALA A 43 16.16 -5.37 -5.32
N GLN A 44 16.71 -5.72 -4.15
CA GLN A 44 16.06 -6.62 -3.21
C GLN A 44 14.76 -6.05 -2.62
N ILE A 45 14.77 -4.77 -2.20
CA ILE A 45 13.57 -4.11 -1.66
C ILE A 45 12.53 -3.91 -2.75
N LEU A 46 12.95 -3.64 -4.00
CA LEU A 46 12.01 -3.57 -5.11
C LEU A 46 11.35 -4.91 -5.41
N SER A 47 12.08 -6.02 -5.26
CA SER A 47 11.51 -7.36 -5.39
C SER A 47 10.48 -7.65 -4.30
N GLU A 48 10.77 -7.28 -3.04
CA GLU A 48 9.83 -7.42 -1.94
C GLU A 48 8.57 -6.57 -2.15
N ILE A 49 8.72 -5.35 -2.67
CA ILE A 49 7.59 -4.49 -3.02
C ILE A 49 6.75 -5.11 -4.13
N ASP A 50 7.38 -5.67 -5.16
CA ASP A 50 6.67 -6.30 -6.29
C ASP A 50 5.89 -7.55 -5.82
N GLU A 51 6.50 -8.37 -4.97
CA GLU A 51 5.85 -9.51 -4.33
C GLU A 51 4.65 -9.04 -3.47
N ALA A 52 4.86 -8.05 -2.60
CA ALA A 52 3.79 -7.47 -1.79
C ALA A 52 2.68 -6.87 -2.66
N MET A 53 3.00 -6.26 -3.81
CA MET A 53 2.01 -5.73 -4.76
C MET A 53 1.22 -6.84 -5.46
N SER A 54 1.83 -8.01 -5.71
CA SER A 54 1.13 -9.16 -6.29
C SER A 54 0.11 -9.77 -5.32
N GLU A 55 0.40 -9.70 -4.03
CA GLU A 55 -0.45 -10.21 -2.95
C GLU A 55 -1.45 -9.15 -2.43
N CYS A 56 -1.14 -7.85 -2.57
CA CYS A 56 -2.02 -6.76 -2.14
C CYS A 56 -3.10 -6.46 -3.18
N TRP A 57 -4.35 -6.75 -2.82
CA TRP A 57 -5.51 -6.40 -3.63
C TRP A 57 -6.17 -5.15 -3.05
N VAL A 58 -5.99 -4.01 -3.73
CA VAL A 58 -6.89 -2.87 -3.53
C VAL A 58 -8.18 -3.19 -4.26
N CYS A 59 -9.20 -3.56 -3.50
CA CYS A 59 -10.48 -3.95 -4.06
C CYS A 59 -11.17 -2.72 -4.64
N ARG A 60 -11.63 -2.81 -5.90
CA ARG A 60 -12.46 -1.76 -6.49
C ARG A 60 -13.89 -1.91 -6.01
N ILE A 61 -14.60 -0.79 -5.94
CA ILE A 61 -16.03 -0.76 -5.66
C ILE A 61 -16.76 -1.56 -6.74
N GLU A 62 -17.54 -2.56 -6.33
CA GLU A 62 -18.50 -3.24 -7.20
C GLU A 62 -19.86 -2.54 -7.08
N LEU A 63 -20.36 -1.95 -8.17
CA LEU A 63 -21.53 -1.07 -8.14
C LEU A 63 -22.83 -1.76 -7.69
N ASP A 64 -22.92 -3.07 -7.89
CA ASP A 64 -24.08 -3.88 -7.52
C ASP A 64 -24.06 -4.35 -6.06
N VAL A 65 -22.97 -4.06 -5.32
CA VAL A 65 -22.80 -4.43 -3.90
C VAL A 65 -22.94 -3.17 -3.02
N PRO A 66 -23.78 -3.18 -1.98
CA PRO A 66 -23.95 -2.02 -1.12
C PRO A 66 -22.67 -1.69 -0.33
N ILE A 67 -22.38 -0.39 -0.20
CA ILE A 67 -21.35 0.10 0.70
C ILE A 67 -21.89 0.05 2.13
N THR A 68 -21.13 -0.54 3.04
CA THR A 68 -21.47 -0.77 4.44
C THR A 68 -20.44 -0.11 5.35
N LEU A 69 -20.91 0.55 6.41
CA LEU A 69 -20.05 1.03 7.50
C LEU A 69 -20.03 -0.02 8.63
N PHE A 70 -18.87 -0.62 8.86
CA PHE A 70 -18.63 -1.53 9.97
C PHE A 70 -18.10 -0.73 11.16
N VAL A 71 -18.82 -0.74 12.28
CA VAL A 71 -18.39 -0.04 13.50
C VAL A 71 -17.93 -1.06 14.52
N ILE A 72 -16.64 -1.02 14.85
CA ILE A 72 -16.00 -1.87 15.85
C ILE A 72 -15.79 -1.06 17.11
N PHE A 73 -16.39 -1.48 18.22
CA PHE A 73 -16.18 -0.87 19.52
C PHE A 73 -15.04 -1.58 20.25
N CYS A 74 -13.85 -0.99 20.22
CA CYS A 74 -12.71 -1.48 20.98
C CYS A 74 -12.27 -0.43 22.01
N GLY A 75 -12.77 -0.57 23.24
CA GLY A 75 -12.50 0.40 24.33
C GLY A 75 -13.32 1.68 24.21
N LEU A 76 -12.69 2.84 24.50
CA LEU A 76 -13.38 4.14 24.58
C LEU A 76 -13.63 4.82 23.23
N HIS A 77 -13.03 4.30 22.14
CA HIS A 77 -13.10 4.92 20.82
C HIS A 77 -13.65 3.93 19.79
N PRO A 78 -14.81 4.21 19.16
CA PRO A 78 -15.30 3.39 18.07
C PRO A 78 -14.40 3.57 16.84
N THR A 79 -14.03 2.46 16.21
CA THR A 79 -13.34 2.44 14.92
C THR A 79 -14.32 2.07 13.83
N GLY A 80 -14.44 2.92 12.81
CA GLY A 80 -15.27 2.66 11.63
C GLY A 80 -14.43 2.16 10.45
N ILE A 81 -14.93 1.17 9.73
CA ILE A 81 -14.37 0.69 8.46
C ILE A 81 -15.46 0.81 7.40
N ILE A 82 -15.16 1.44 6.27
CA ILE A 82 -16.05 1.47 5.11
C ILE A 82 -15.65 0.31 4.21
N GLY A 83 -16.62 -0.51 3.81
CA GLY A 83 -16.34 -1.68 2.99
C GLY A 83 -17.56 -2.21 2.27
N GLN A 84 -17.34 -3.18 1.39
CA GLN A 84 -18.38 -3.98 0.75
C GLN A 84 -18.27 -5.43 1.23
N TRP A 85 -19.41 -6.08 1.45
CA TRP A 85 -19.47 -7.47 1.88
C TRP A 85 -20.16 -8.34 0.83
N ASN A 86 -19.48 -9.37 0.35
CA ASN A 86 -20.04 -10.33 -0.60
C ASN A 86 -19.43 -11.72 -0.41
N ILE A 87 -20.26 -12.68 0.00
CA ILE A 87 -19.83 -14.05 0.31
C ILE A 87 -19.32 -14.85 -0.91
N LYS A 88 -19.53 -14.34 -2.13
CA LYS A 88 -19.04 -14.98 -3.36
C LYS A 88 -17.58 -14.63 -3.70
N TRP A 89 -17.04 -13.59 -3.09
CA TRP A 89 -15.64 -13.17 -3.31
C TRP A 89 -14.65 -14.10 -2.61
N LYS A 90 -13.39 -14.10 -3.06
CA LYS A 90 -12.29 -14.85 -2.42
C LYS A 90 -12.05 -14.35 -0.99
N ASP A 91 -12.07 -13.03 -0.80
CA ASP A 91 -12.17 -12.38 0.50
C ASP A 91 -13.57 -11.75 0.61
N PRO A 92 -14.44 -12.20 1.56
CA PRO A 92 -15.80 -11.70 1.66
C PRO A 92 -15.91 -10.20 1.99
N LEU A 93 -14.88 -9.60 2.57
CA LEU A 93 -14.87 -8.20 2.98
C LEU A 93 -13.83 -7.42 2.17
N HIS A 94 -14.31 -6.53 1.31
CA HIS A 94 -13.45 -5.58 0.60
C HIS A 94 -13.51 -4.22 1.31
N ILE A 95 -12.39 -3.79 1.89
CA ILE A 95 -12.27 -2.46 2.52
C ILE A 95 -12.03 -1.40 1.43
N LEU A 96 -12.72 -0.26 1.54
CA LEU A 96 -12.64 0.87 0.60
C LEU A 96 -11.68 1.96 1.07
#